data_AF-A0A523UEX1-F1
#
_entry.id   AF-A0A523UEX1-F1
#
_cell.length_a   1.000
_cell.length_b   1.000
_cell.length_c   1.000
_cell.angle_alpha   90.00
_cell.angle_beta   90.00
_cell.angle_gamma   90.00
#
_symmetry.space_group_name_H-M   'P 1'
#
loop_
_entity.id
_entity.type
_entity.pdbx_description
1 polymer ?
#
loop_
_entity_poly.entity_id
_entity_poly.type
_entity_poly.pdbx_seq_one_letter_code
_entity_poly.pdbx_strand_id
1 'polypeptide(L)'
;MSERTPVIVALPRGGLDSLPELLKIRQNFHQAIEYATRGTTEIPDQSKGFENLIRSYIRSRLYQFHKYFDSEEHNPYWDWRKTYDRFDLHSLPPCVSHALRVPNEHLLKPTNMQILTKVLSGMGWHPKHIAGLVRSKFERDYGWGNLWLKYDAATRADFYVRTFAGLLRDGSVDGDELNCLSHRRKGYCWRPDCGFNL
;
A
#
# COMPACT_ATOMS: atom_id res chain seq x y z
N MET A 1 -9.81 -27.71 -18.54
CA MET A 1 -10.71 -27.47 -17.38
C MET A 1 -9.94 -26.60 -16.41
N SER A 2 -10.41 -25.39 -16.11
CA SER A 2 -9.77 -24.50 -15.14
C SER A 2 -9.96 -25.12 -13.76
N GLU A 3 -8.88 -25.61 -13.14
CA GLU A 3 -8.85 -25.93 -11.71
C GLU A 3 -9.21 -24.65 -10.96
N ARG A 4 -10.43 -24.59 -10.42
CA ARG A 4 -10.84 -23.50 -9.53
C ARG A 4 -9.96 -23.61 -8.29
N THR A 5 -9.21 -22.55 -8.00
CA THR A 5 -8.48 -22.43 -6.75
C THR A 5 -9.46 -22.68 -5.60
N PRO A 6 -9.23 -23.68 -4.73
CA PRO A 6 -10.15 -23.99 -3.65
C PRO A 6 -10.29 -22.78 -2.73
N VAL A 7 -11.46 -22.60 -2.13
CA VAL A 7 -11.63 -21.59 -1.07
C VAL A 7 -10.82 -22.05 0.13
N ILE A 8 -10.07 -21.11 0.70
CA ILE A 8 -9.10 -21.40 1.73
C ILE A 8 -9.40 -20.55 2.97
N VAL A 9 -9.47 -21.20 4.13
CA VAL A 9 -9.70 -20.55 5.43
C VAL A 9 -8.37 -20.23 6.11
N ALA A 10 -8.23 -19.06 6.72
CA ALA A 10 -7.07 -18.76 7.57
C ALA A 10 -7.22 -19.47 8.92
N LEU A 11 -6.23 -20.27 9.31
CA LEU A 11 -6.21 -21.00 10.58
C LEU A 11 -5.16 -20.39 11.52
N PRO A 12 -5.46 -20.21 12.82
CA PRO A 12 -4.46 -19.79 13.79
C PRO A 12 -3.37 -20.85 13.95
N ARG A 13 -2.10 -20.45 14.03
CA ARG A 13 -1.02 -21.38 14.41
C ARG A 13 -0.89 -21.41 15.93
N GLY A 14 -1.75 -22.19 16.58
CA GLY A 14 -1.81 -22.34 18.04
C GLY A 14 -0.71 -23.21 18.66
N GLY A 15 0.39 -23.47 17.93
CA GLY A 15 1.52 -24.28 18.42
C GLY A 15 1.29 -25.79 18.50
N LEU A 16 0.09 -26.29 18.18
CA LEU A 16 -0.30 -27.69 18.38
C LEU A 16 -0.09 -28.58 17.15
N ASP A 17 -0.06 -28.04 15.93
CA ASP A 17 -0.09 -28.84 14.70
C ASP A 17 0.95 -28.44 13.67
N SER A 18 1.35 -29.43 12.87
CA SER A 18 2.32 -29.25 11.79
C SER A 18 1.72 -28.41 10.64
N LEU A 19 2.54 -27.61 9.97
CA LEU A 19 2.11 -26.83 8.80
C LEU A 19 1.40 -27.68 7.72
N PRO A 20 1.87 -28.89 7.35
CA PRO A 20 1.18 -29.75 6.39
C PRO A 20 -0.25 -30.12 6.80
N GLU A 21 -0.51 -30.27 8.09
CA GLU A 21 -1.83 -30.62 8.62
C GLU A 21 -2.79 -29.44 8.53
N LEU A 22 -2.33 -28.25 8.93
CA LEU A 22 -3.07 -27.00 8.76
C LEU A 22 -3.38 -26.71 7.28
N LEU A 23 -2.47 -27.05 6.36
CA LEU A 23 -2.71 -26.91 4.92
C LEU A 23 -3.82 -27.83 4.38
N LYS A 24 -4.09 -28.97 5.04
CA LYS A 24 -5.23 -29.83 4.70
C LYS A 24 -6.52 -29.28 5.31
N ILE A 25 -6.49 -28.94 6.59
CA ILE A 25 -7.66 -28.42 7.33
C ILE A 25 -8.20 -27.15 6.67
N ARG A 26 -7.32 -26.24 6.20
CA ARG A 26 -7.75 -24.96 5.61
C ARG A 26 -8.58 -25.07 4.32
N GLN A 27 -8.62 -26.26 3.71
CA GLN A 27 -9.42 -26.55 2.52
C GLN A 27 -10.78 -27.19 2.84
N ASN A 28 -11.04 -27.52 4.11
CA ASN A 28 -12.28 -28.14 4.59
C ASN A 28 -12.93 -27.26 5.65
N PHE A 29 -14.08 -26.66 5.33
CA PHE A 29 -14.78 -25.74 6.23
C PHE A 29 -15.18 -26.36 7.57
N HIS A 30 -15.64 -27.62 7.60
CA HIS A 30 -16.02 -28.28 8.85
C HIS A 30 -14.82 -28.47 9.76
N GLN A 31 -13.71 -28.95 9.20
CA GLN A 31 -12.47 -29.12 9.97
C GLN A 31 -11.91 -27.77 10.42
N ALA A 32 -12.02 -26.72 9.59
CA ALA A 32 -11.59 -25.38 9.96
C ALA A 32 -12.40 -24.80 11.14
N ILE A 33 -13.72 -25.02 11.17
CA ILE A 33 -14.59 -24.63 12.29
C ILE A 33 -14.18 -25.39 13.55
N GLU A 34 -14.03 -26.71 13.46
CA GLU A 34 -13.61 -27.54 14.59
C GLU A 34 -12.21 -27.18 15.10
N TYR A 35 -11.31 -26.80 14.20
CA TYR A 35 -9.99 -26.30 14.55
C TYR A 35 -10.08 -24.96 15.31
N ALA A 36 -10.90 -24.05 14.81
CA ALA A 36 -11.08 -22.72 15.39
C ALA A 36 -11.69 -22.76 16.80
N THR A 37 -12.50 -23.78 17.14
CA THR A 37 -13.03 -23.92 18.52
C THR A 37 -11.97 -24.37 19.52
N ARG A 38 -10.88 -24.98 19.06
CA ARG A 38 -9.76 -25.46 19.91
C ARG A 38 -8.62 -24.43 20.01
N GLY A 39 -8.48 -23.58 19.01
CA GLY A 39 -7.47 -22.53 18.96
C GLY A 39 -7.88 -21.29 19.74
N THR A 40 -6.92 -20.64 20.41
CA THR A 40 -7.12 -19.29 20.93
C THR A 40 -6.78 -18.25 19.87
N THR A 41 -7.60 -17.20 19.80
CA THR A 41 -7.31 -15.97 19.04
C THR A 41 -7.11 -14.78 19.98
N GLU A 42 -6.85 -15.07 21.27
CA GLU A 42 -6.55 -14.06 22.25
C GLU A 42 -5.35 -13.22 21.82
N ILE A 43 -5.44 -11.92 22.06
CA ILE A 43 -4.34 -11.00 21.80
C ILE A 43 -3.20 -11.39 22.76
N PRO A 44 -1.97 -11.63 22.26
CA PRO A 44 -0.86 -12.12 23.09
C PRO A 44 -0.53 -11.22 24.29
N ASP A 45 -0.81 -9.93 24.19
CA ASP A 45 -0.67 -8.95 25.27
C ASP A 45 -2.01 -8.25 25.51
N GLN A 46 -2.65 -8.59 26.64
CA GLN A 46 -3.89 -7.94 27.13
C GLN A 46 -3.60 -7.07 28.36
N SER A 47 -2.36 -6.63 28.55
CA SER A 47 -1.99 -5.75 29.64
C SER A 47 -2.69 -4.39 29.51
N LYS A 48 -2.81 -3.69 30.65
CA LYS A 48 -3.22 -2.27 30.67
C LYS A 48 -2.33 -1.40 29.78
N GLY A 49 -1.06 -1.79 29.58
CA GLY A 49 -0.13 -1.12 28.68
C GLY A 49 -0.61 -1.16 27.22
N PHE A 50 -1.02 -2.34 26.75
CA PHE A 50 -1.55 -2.52 25.40
C PHE A 50 -2.89 -1.80 25.21
N GLU A 51 -3.77 -1.83 26.22
CA GLU A 51 -5.00 -1.06 26.20
C GLU A 51 -4.72 0.45 26.09
N ASN A 52 -3.76 0.97 26.86
CA ASN A 52 -3.34 2.37 26.78
C ASN A 52 -2.76 2.72 25.41
N LEU A 53 -2.00 1.82 24.79
CA LEU A 53 -1.48 2.00 23.43
C LEU A 53 -2.63 2.11 22.41
N ILE A 54 -3.63 1.23 22.46
CA ILE A 54 -4.81 1.28 21.60
C ILE A 54 -5.55 2.62 21.78
N ARG A 55 -5.80 3.02 23.04
CA ARG A 55 -6.47 4.29 23.36
C ARG A 55 -5.66 5.49 22.85
N SER A 56 -4.34 5.45 22.97
CA SER A 56 -3.43 6.47 22.43
C SER A 56 -3.54 6.57 20.92
N TYR A 57 -3.49 5.43 20.22
CA TYR A 57 -3.67 5.37 18.77
C TYR A 57 -5.03 5.94 18.34
N ILE A 58 -6.13 5.51 18.94
CA ILE A 58 -7.49 5.99 18.59
C ILE A 58 -7.62 7.52 18.72
N ARG A 59 -6.91 8.13 19.67
CA ARG A 59 -6.92 9.59 19.88
C ARG A 59 -5.92 10.35 18.99
N SER A 60 -5.07 9.64 18.26
CA SER A 60 -4.00 10.25 17.46
C SER A 60 -4.50 10.81 16.12
N ARG A 61 -3.72 11.73 15.53
CA ARG A 61 -3.91 12.19 14.15
C ARG A 61 -3.79 11.04 13.14
N LEU A 62 -2.96 10.05 13.44
CA LEU A 62 -2.76 8.89 12.56
C LEU A 62 -4.04 8.05 12.44
N TYR A 63 -4.80 7.86 13.52
CA TYR A 63 -6.10 7.17 13.45
C TYR A 63 -7.11 7.92 12.57
N GLN A 64 -7.18 9.24 12.72
CA GLN A 64 -8.04 10.08 11.86
C GLN A 64 -7.62 9.98 10.39
N PHE A 65 -6.31 9.99 10.11
CA PHE A 65 -5.79 9.76 8.78
C PHE A 65 -6.15 8.38 8.23
N HIS A 66 -6.01 7.30 9.01
CA HIS A 66 -6.40 5.96 8.55
C HIS A 66 -7.89 5.88 8.23
N LYS A 67 -8.75 6.50 9.05
CA LYS A 67 -10.19 6.61 8.76
C LYS A 67 -10.47 7.36 7.47
N TYR A 68 -9.75 8.45 7.20
CA TYR A 68 -9.84 9.18 5.94
C TYR A 68 -9.30 8.37 4.77
N PHE A 69 -8.17 7.68 4.91
CA PHE A 69 -7.62 6.82 3.87
C PHE A 69 -8.63 5.75 3.45
N ASP A 70 -9.30 5.12 4.41
CA ASP A 70 -10.29 4.06 4.19
C ASP A 70 -11.72 4.58 3.96
N SER A 71 -11.95 5.90 3.85
CA SER A 71 -13.27 6.44 3.52
C SER A 71 -13.59 6.43 2.02
N GLU A 72 -12.61 6.07 1.19
CA GLU A 72 -12.70 6.00 -0.26
C GLU A 72 -12.22 4.63 -0.75
N GLU A 73 -12.60 4.31 -1.98
CA GLU A 73 -12.15 3.11 -2.68
C GLU A 73 -11.33 3.44 -3.93
N HIS A 74 -10.60 2.45 -4.43
CA HIS A 74 -10.01 2.54 -5.76
C HIS A 74 -11.12 2.62 -6.82
N ASN A 75 -10.89 3.41 -7.88
CA ASN A 75 -11.70 3.26 -9.08
C ASN A 75 -11.50 1.83 -9.63
N PRO A 76 -12.57 1.15 -10.04
CA PRO A 76 -12.48 -0.20 -10.56
C PRO A 76 -11.73 -0.22 -11.90
N TYR A 77 -11.14 -1.37 -12.25
CA TYR A 77 -10.24 -1.48 -13.40
C TYR A 77 -10.88 -1.06 -14.74
N TRP A 78 -12.19 -1.29 -14.90
CA TRP A 78 -12.93 -0.92 -16.11
C TRP A 78 -13.06 0.60 -16.29
N ASP A 79 -12.88 1.40 -15.24
CA ASP A 79 -12.99 2.87 -15.29
C ASP A 79 -11.64 3.59 -15.36
N TRP A 80 -10.50 2.89 -15.34
CA TRP A 80 -9.19 3.51 -15.37
C TRP A 80 -8.95 4.40 -16.59
N ARG A 81 -9.49 4.00 -17.76
CA ARG A 81 -9.43 4.79 -18.99
C ARG A 81 -10.10 6.17 -18.88
N LYS A 82 -11.04 6.31 -17.94
CA LYS A 82 -11.78 7.55 -17.68
C LYS A 82 -11.25 8.31 -16.45
N THR A 83 -10.44 7.65 -15.62
CA THR A 83 -9.94 8.15 -14.33
C THR A 83 -8.42 8.26 -14.37
N TYR A 84 -7.69 7.28 -13.82
CA TYR A 84 -6.24 7.32 -13.65
C TYR A 84 -5.46 7.50 -14.95
N ASP A 85 -5.94 6.96 -16.08
CA ASP A 85 -5.24 7.08 -17.36
C ASP A 85 -5.39 8.47 -18.01
N ARG A 86 -6.36 9.27 -17.57
CA ARG A 86 -6.56 10.64 -18.07
C ARG A 86 -5.73 11.67 -17.31
N PHE A 87 -5.06 11.26 -16.24
CA PHE A 87 -4.26 12.19 -15.46
C PHE A 87 -3.09 12.74 -16.29
N ASP A 88 -3.02 14.06 -16.40
CA ASP A 88 -1.98 14.72 -17.19
C ASP A 88 -0.63 14.66 -16.47
N LEU A 89 0.23 13.75 -16.92
CA LEU A 89 1.57 13.59 -16.37
C LEU A 89 2.50 14.77 -16.65
N HIS A 90 2.15 15.70 -17.54
CA HIS A 90 2.93 16.92 -17.78
C HIS A 90 2.75 17.97 -16.67
N SER A 91 1.67 17.87 -15.91
CA SER A 91 1.45 18.70 -14.71
C SER A 91 2.37 18.33 -13.54
N LEU A 92 3.09 17.20 -13.63
CA LEU A 92 3.98 16.70 -12.59
C LEU A 92 5.44 17.10 -12.81
N PRO A 93 6.25 17.22 -11.74
CA PRO A 93 7.69 17.30 -11.85
C PRO A 93 8.24 16.13 -12.68
N PRO A 94 9.26 16.34 -13.54
CA PRO A 94 9.82 15.29 -14.39
C PRO A 94 10.23 14.01 -13.65
N CYS A 95 10.80 14.12 -12.45
CA CYS A 95 11.17 12.95 -11.64
C CYS A 95 9.96 12.10 -11.22
N VAL A 96 8.82 12.72 -10.94
CA VAL A 96 7.57 12.02 -10.57
C VAL A 96 6.89 11.46 -11.82
N SER A 97 6.75 12.27 -12.87
CA SER A 97 6.14 11.83 -14.13
C SER A 97 6.90 10.65 -14.75
N HIS A 98 8.23 10.64 -14.63
CA HIS A 98 9.04 9.56 -15.17
C HIS A 98 8.71 8.22 -14.51
N ALA A 99 8.59 8.21 -13.18
CA ALA A 99 8.22 7.00 -12.43
C ALA A 99 6.85 6.45 -12.84
N LEU A 100 5.92 7.28 -13.33
CA LEU A 100 4.61 6.83 -13.83
C LEU A 100 4.62 6.42 -15.32
N ARG A 101 5.56 6.96 -16.11
CA ARG A 101 5.75 6.63 -17.54
C ARG A 101 6.54 5.34 -17.74
N VAL A 102 7.55 5.12 -16.90
CA VAL A 102 8.38 3.90 -16.88
C VAL A 102 8.31 3.28 -15.48
N PRO A 103 7.19 2.63 -15.13
CA PRO A 103 6.94 2.15 -13.77
C PRO A 103 7.97 1.17 -13.24
N ASN A 104 8.53 0.31 -14.09
CA ASN A 104 9.51 -0.68 -13.68
C ASN A 104 10.94 -0.15 -13.92
N GLU A 105 11.84 -0.15 -12.94
CA GLU A 105 11.67 -0.51 -11.51
C GLU A 105 11.26 0.68 -10.63
N HIS A 106 10.97 1.84 -11.22
CA HIS A 106 10.80 3.11 -10.51
C HIS A 106 9.74 3.08 -9.41
N LEU A 107 8.57 2.48 -9.61
CA LEU A 107 7.52 2.36 -8.59
C LEU A 107 7.81 1.26 -7.55
N LEU A 108 8.84 0.44 -7.74
CA LEU A 108 9.32 -0.50 -6.71
C LEU A 108 10.27 0.20 -5.73
N LYS A 109 10.78 1.40 -6.07
CA LYS A 109 11.70 2.16 -5.22
C LYS A 109 10.93 3.00 -4.21
N PRO A 110 11.12 2.79 -2.89
CA PRO A 110 10.44 3.57 -1.85
C PRO A 110 10.59 5.09 -2.01
N THR A 111 11.78 5.56 -2.42
CA THR A 111 12.06 6.99 -2.64
C THR A 111 11.15 7.63 -3.70
N ASN A 112 10.88 6.91 -4.81
CA ASN A 112 9.97 7.39 -5.85
C ASN A 112 8.52 7.37 -5.37
N MET A 113 8.14 6.35 -4.62
CA MET A 113 6.78 6.23 -4.09
C MET A 113 6.50 7.30 -3.01
N GLN A 114 7.49 7.62 -2.18
CA GLN A 114 7.43 8.69 -1.20
C GLN A 114 7.24 10.05 -1.88
N ILE A 115 8.04 10.38 -2.90
CA ILE A 115 7.92 11.67 -3.57
C ILE A 115 6.65 11.78 -4.41
N LEU A 116 6.23 10.70 -5.08
CA LEU A 116 4.97 10.62 -5.80
C LEU A 116 3.80 10.92 -4.85
N THR A 117 3.81 10.30 -3.68
CA THR A 117 2.78 10.51 -2.65
C THR A 117 2.78 11.95 -2.15
N LYS A 118 3.95 12.54 -1.88
CA LYS A 118 4.06 13.96 -1.48
C LYS A 118 3.48 14.89 -2.53
N VAL A 119 3.94 14.77 -3.79
CA VAL A 119 3.51 15.66 -4.88
C VAL A 119 2.01 15.57 -5.11
N LEU A 120 1.45 14.37 -5.23
CA LEU A 120 0.02 14.21 -5.47
C LEU A 120 -0.82 14.65 -4.26
N SER A 121 -0.34 14.43 -3.04
CA SER A 121 -1.01 14.98 -1.83
C SER A 121 -1.02 16.50 -1.84
N GLY A 122 0.08 17.14 -2.26
CA GLY A 122 0.18 18.60 -2.43
C GLY A 122 -0.73 19.14 -3.53
N MET A 123 -1.01 18.34 -4.57
CA MET A 123 -2.01 18.63 -5.61
C MET A 123 -3.45 18.35 -5.15
N GLY A 124 -3.68 17.98 -3.88
CA GLY A 124 -4.99 17.75 -3.31
C GLY A 124 -5.60 16.36 -3.60
N TRP A 125 -4.81 15.40 -4.09
CA TRP A 125 -5.32 14.05 -4.32
C TRP A 125 -5.65 13.34 -3.01
N HIS A 126 -6.77 12.60 -3.02
CA HIS A 126 -7.07 11.65 -1.97
C HIS A 126 -6.02 10.51 -1.98
N PRO A 127 -5.42 10.13 -0.84
CA PRO A 127 -4.36 9.13 -0.80
C PRO A 127 -4.81 7.75 -1.27
N LYS A 128 -6.08 7.36 -1.09
CA LYS A 128 -6.62 6.14 -1.72
C LYS A 128 -6.58 6.23 -3.26
N HIS A 129 -6.85 7.38 -3.87
CA HIS A 129 -6.75 7.51 -5.33
C HIS A 129 -5.30 7.59 -5.83
N ILE A 130 -4.36 8.06 -5.01
CA ILE A 130 -2.92 7.91 -5.28
C ILE A 130 -2.56 6.42 -5.32
N ALA A 131 -3.02 5.62 -4.35
CA ALA A 131 -2.84 4.16 -4.34
C ALA A 131 -3.51 3.51 -5.56
N GLY A 132 -4.70 3.97 -5.96
CA GLY A 132 -5.39 3.52 -7.17
C GLY A 132 -4.59 3.79 -8.45
N LEU A 133 -3.96 4.97 -8.57
CA LEU A 133 -3.06 5.28 -9.69
C LEU A 133 -1.86 4.32 -9.72
N VAL A 134 -1.24 4.04 -8.58
CA VAL A 134 -0.12 3.09 -8.47
C VAL A 134 -0.56 1.68 -8.82
N ARG A 135 -1.69 1.22 -8.27
CA ARG A 135 -2.32 -0.06 -8.60
C ARG A 135 -2.56 -0.19 -10.11
N SER A 136 -3.04 0.86 -10.76
CA SER A 136 -3.27 0.87 -12.22
C SER A 136 -2.00 0.65 -13.05
N LYS A 137 -0.81 0.87 -12.46
CA LYS A 137 0.48 0.53 -13.07
C LYS A 137 0.93 -0.88 -12.70
N PHE A 138 0.76 -1.29 -11.45
CA PHE A 138 1.13 -2.64 -11.01
C PHE A 138 0.33 -3.74 -11.70
N GLU A 139 -0.98 -3.57 -11.90
CA GLU A 139 -1.82 -4.60 -12.54
C GLU A 139 -1.64 -4.70 -14.07
N ARG A 140 -0.87 -3.80 -14.69
CA ARG A 140 -0.56 -3.84 -16.12
C ARG A 140 0.85 -4.36 -16.34
N ASP A 141 1.10 -4.86 -17.55
CA ASP A 141 2.43 -5.35 -17.90
C ASP A 141 3.40 -4.20 -18.20
N TYR A 142 4.32 -3.97 -17.27
CA TYR A 142 5.51 -3.14 -17.44
C TYR A 142 6.80 -3.97 -17.23
N GLY A 143 6.75 -5.27 -17.52
CA GLY A 143 7.89 -6.18 -17.35
C GLY A 143 8.13 -6.61 -15.90
N TRP A 144 7.09 -6.67 -15.08
CA TRP A 144 7.18 -7.08 -13.67
C TRP A 144 7.54 -8.56 -13.47
N GLY A 145 7.45 -9.36 -14.54
CA GLY A 145 7.55 -10.81 -14.48
C GLY A 145 6.45 -11.41 -13.59
N ASN A 146 6.84 -12.33 -12.71
CA ASN A 146 5.89 -13.06 -11.85
C ASN A 146 5.62 -12.36 -10.51
N LEU A 147 5.99 -11.09 -10.36
CA LEU A 147 5.90 -10.38 -9.08
C LEU A 147 4.46 -10.34 -8.54
N TRP A 148 3.51 -9.92 -9.38
CA TRP A 148 2.10 -9.78 -8.99
C TRP A 148 1.31 -11.08 -9.00
N LEU A 149 1.93 -12.20 -9.40
CA LEU A 149 1.37 -13.54 -9.14
C LEU A 149 1.54 -13.94 -7.67
N LYS A 150 2.55 -13.38 -7.00
CA LYS A 150 2.88 -13.68 -5.60
C LYS A 150 2.31 -12.65 -4.62
N TYR A 151 2.10 -11.42 -5.08
CA TYR A 151 1.65 -10.30 -4.26
C TYR A 151 0.40 -9.66 -4.86
N ASP A 152 -0.54 -9.30 -4.01
CA ASP A 152 -1.69 -8.51 -4.41
C ASP A 152 -1.27 -7.05 -4.70
N ALA A 153 -1.44 -6.62 -5.94
CA ALA A 153 -1.02 -5.30 -6.43
C ALA A 153 -1.75 -4.16 -5.70
N ALA A 154 -3.04 -4.34 -5.39
CA ALA A 154 -3.84 -3.35 -4.68
C ALA A 154 -3.34 -3.15 -3.25
N THR A 155 -3.16 -4.25 -2.50
CA THR A 155 -2.62 -4.23 -1.13
C THR A 155 -1.21 -3.62 -1.10
N ARG A 156 -0.37 -3.91 -2.10
CA ARG A 156 0.98 -3.34 -2.17
C ARG A 156 0.96 -1.83 -2.40
N ALA A 157 0.10 -1.35 -3.29
CA ALA A 157 -0.09 0.07 -3.54
C ALA A 157 -0.61 0.79 -2.29
N ASP A 158 -1.66 0.25 -1.66
CA ASP A 158 -2.23 0.77 -0.41
C ASP A 158 -1.19 0.85 0.69
N PHE A 159 -0.39 -0.20 0.88
CA PHE A 159 0.64 -0.24 1.90
C PHE A 159 1.61 0.94 1.78
N TYR A 160 2.21 1.15 0.61
CA TYR A 160 3.20 2.21 0.45
C TYR A 160 2.59 3.61 0.55
N VAL A 161 1.49 3.84 -0.16
CA VAL A 161 0.87 5.18 -0.20
C VAL A 161 0.30 5.55 1.17
N ARG A 162 -0.38 4.62 1.86
CA ARG A 162 -0.87 4.85 3.22
C ARG A 162 0.27 5.16 4.18
N THR A 163 1.39 4.45 4.07
CA THR A 163 2.58 4.69 4.91
C THR A 163 3.13 6.09 4.69
N PHE A 164 3.41 6.48 3.44
CA PHE A 164 4.01 7.79 3.16
C PHE A 164 3.05 8.96 3.37
N ALA A 165 1.77 8.82 3.00
CA ALA A 165 0.78 9.85 3.28
C ALA A 165 0.51 9.99 4.78
N GLY A 166 0.55 8.90 5.55
CA GLY A 166 0.44 8.92 7.01
C GLY A 166 1.59 9.71 7.64
N LEU A 167 2.83 9.43 7.22
CA LEU A 167 4.04 10.14 7.66
C LEU A 167 4.04 11.64 7.31
N LEU A 168 3.39 12.02 6.21
CA LEU A 168 3.21 13.44 5.86
C LEU A 168 2.14 14.11 6.73
N ARG A 169 1.11 13.35 7.13
CA ARG A 169 -0.06 13.88 7.88
C ARG A 169 0.18 13.96 9.37
N ASP A 170 0.94 13.05 9.94
CA ASP A 170 1.33 13.09 11.36
C ASP A 170 2.49 14.07 11.63
N GLY A 171 3.18 14.51 10.56
CA GLY A 171 4.33 15.42 10.65
C GLY A 171 5.65 14.72 10.94
N SER A 172 5.72 13.40 10.79
CA SER A 172 6.91 12.59 11.04
C SER A 172 8.00 12.75 9.98
N VAL A 173 7.68 13.34 8.82
CA VAL A 173 8.66 13.63 7.76
C VAL A 173 8.92 15.13 7.69
N ASP A 174 10.19 15.49 7.85
CA ASP A 174 10.67 16.85 7.68
C ASP A 174 10.60 17.27 6.20
N GLY A 175 10.12 18.49 5.95
CA GLY A 175 10.08 19.09 4.62
C GLY A 175 11.45 19.14 3.96
N ASP A 176 12.52 19.23 4.75
CA ASP A 176 13.90 19.24 4.27
C ASP A 176 14.35 17.89 3.71
N GLU A 177 13.69 16.79 4.06
CA GLU A 177 14.01 15.46 3.53
C GLU A 177 13.40 15.19 2.15
N LEU A 178 12.38 15.95 1.76
CA LEU A 178 11.58 15.73 0.55
C LEU A 178 11.56 16.92 -0.42
N ASN A 179 12.66 17.65 -0.57
CA ASN A 179 12.77 18.75 -1.52
C ASN A 179 13.60 18.38 -2.76
N CYS A 180 13.71 19.31 -3.72
CA CYS A 180 14.49 19.12 -4.95
C CYS A 180 15.97 18.79 -4.68
N LEU A 181 16.58 19.41 -3.66
CA LEU A 181 17.98 19.21 -3.33
C LEU A 181 18.23 17.82 -2.76
N SER A 182 17.41 17.36 -1.82
CA SER A 182 17.52 16.02 -1.24
C SER A 182 17.26 14.95 -2.31
N HIS A 183 16.26 15.15 -3.17
CA HIS A 183 15.92 14.22 -4.24
C HIS A 183 17.04 14.13 -5.29
N ARG A 184 17.71 15.26 -5.59
CA ARG A 184 18.91 15.30 -6.44
C ARG A 184 20.08 14.56 -5.78
N ARG A 185 20.38 14.81 -4.50
CA ARG A 185 21.45 14.12 -3.76
C ARG A 185 21.27 12.61 -3.71
N LYS A 186 20.02 12.14 -3.63
CA LYS A 186 19.67 10.71 -3.66
C LYS A 186 19.81 10.08 -5.07
N GLY A 187 20.03 10.89 -6.12
CA GLY A 187 20.14 10.41 -7.51
C GLY A 187 18.81 10.18 -8.22
N TYR A 188 17.70 10.71 -7.69
CA TYR A 188 16.36 10.52 -8.25
C TYR A 188 15.82 11.75 -9.00
N CYS A 189 16.58 12.85 -9.07
CA CYS A 189 16.23 13.99 -9.91
C CYS A 189 16.63 13.73 -11.37
N TRP A 190 15.62 13.68 -12.24
CA TRP A 190 15.79 13.40 -13.67
C TRP A 190 16.21 14.61 -14.49
N ARG A 191 15.75 15.78 -14.08
CA ARG A 191 15.99 17.05 -14.75
C ARG A 191 16.12 18.15 -13.70
N PRO A 192 17.36 18.50 -13.32
CA PRO A 192 17.61 19.69 -12.52
C PRO A 192 17.01 20.93 -13.19
N ASP A 193 16.62 21.93 -12.39
CA ASP A 193 16.12 23.23 -12.85
C ASP A 193 14.91 23.12 -13.80
N CYS A 194 14.04 22.13 -13.53
CA CYS A 194 12.84 21.85 -14.32
C CYS A 194 11.67 22.81 -14.08
N GLY A 195 11.84 23.84 -13.25
CA GLY A 195 10.79 24.81 -12.91
C GLY A 195 9.80 24.35 -11.82
N PHE A 196 9.96 23.14 -11.28
CA PHE A 196 9.16 22.63 -10.16
C PHE A 196 9.91 22.75 -8.83
N ASN A 197 9.13 22.91 -7.75
CA ASN A 197 9.61 22.79 -6.37
C ASN A 197 8.84 21.68 -5.65
N LEU A 198 9.57 20.72 -5.06
CA LEU A 198 9.02 19.51 -4.43
C LEU A 198 8.51 19.75 -3.01
#